data_AF-A0A443RVY9-F1
#
_entry.id   AF-A0A443RVY9-F1
#
_cell.length_a   1.000
_cell.length_b   1.000
_cell.length_c   1.000
_cell.angle_alpha   90.00
_cell.angle_beta   90.00
_cell.angle_gamma   90.00
#
_symmetry.space_group_name_H-M   'P 1'
#
loop_
_entity.id
_entity.type
_entity.pdbx_description
1 polymer ?
#
loop_
_entity_poly.entity_id
_entity_poly.type
_entity_poly.pdbx_seq_one_letter_code
_entity_poly.pdbx_strand_id
1 'polypeptide(L)'
;MNASMVKIESKAENELIVKWHQANSGDTVYYWLAGRNVFVDDSIFQWTDGSPVAYANWMNGEPNTFNHKSGACINMWTHTGEWHDYYCSGYPYIRQLCEKKIDCTVLKKQDEETRNKFSNYCEKDIEYRVNEIYEKIDALKKFMYKYFGEDPNKLRNLLKNITSVKQ
;
A
#
# COMPACT_ATOMS: atom_id res chain seq x y z
N MET A 1 5.08 5.52 -16.62
CA MET A 1 4.92 5.56 -15.15
C MET A 1 3.65 4.79 -14.82
N ASN A 2 3.71 3.79 -13.93
CA ASN A 2 2.56 2.97 -13.52
C ASN A 2 2.17 3.37 -12.09
N ALA A 3 1.53 4.53 -11.95
CA ALA A 3 1.13 5.15 -10.69
C ALA A 3 -0.30 5.71 -10.85
N SER A 4 -1.07 5.75 -9.77
CA SER A 4 -2.43 6.27 -9.71
C SER A 4 -2.49 7.51 -8.81
N MET A 5 -3.57 8.28 -8.88
CA MET A 5 -3.83 9.30 -7.85
C MET A 5 -3.98 8.62 -6.49
N VAL A 6 -3.49 9.27 -5.43
CA VAL A 6 -3.52 8.72 -4.07
C VAL A 6 -4.96 8.45 -3.62
N LYS A 7 -5.20 7.27 -3.06
CA LYS A 7 -6.36 6.98 -2.21
C LYS A 7 -5.86 6.91 -0.77
N ILE A 8 -6.66 7.37 0.18
CA ILE A 8 -6.32 7.26 1.60
C ILE A 8 -7.35 6.34 2.24
N GLU A 9 -6.96 5.10 2.48
CA GLU A 9 -7.84 4.03 2.93
C GLU A 9 -7.70 3.79 4.45
N SER A 10 -6.78 4.50 5.12
CA SER A 10 -6.63 4.42 6.58
C SER A 10 -6.05 5.69 7.21
N LYS A 11 -6.27 5.82 8.53
CA LYS A 11 -5.60 6.85 9.35
C LYS A 11 -4.08 6.79 9.26
N ALA A 12 -3.51 5.58 9.20
CA ALA A 12 -2.06 5.41 9.12
C ALA A 12 -1.49 5.96 7.80
N GLU A 13 -2.20 5.78 6.69
CA GLU A 13 -1.82 6.36 5.39
C GLU A 13 -1.94 7.89 5.41
N ASN A 14 -3.02 8.42 5.99
CA ASN A 14 -3.20 9.86 6.11
C ASN A 14 -2.04 10.53 6.87
N GLU A 15 -1.70 9.96 8.05
CA GLU A 15 -0.58 10.43 8.86
C GLU A 15 0.77 10.25 8.16
N LEU A 16 0.94 9.18 7.37
CA LEU A 16 2.16 8.94 6.61
C LEU A 16 2.41 10.06 5.60
N ILE A 17 1.38 10.49 4.86
CA ILE A 17 1.52 11.56 3.86
C ILE A 17 1.86 12.89 4.54
N VAL A 18 1.21 13.22 5.66
CA VAL A 18 1.51 14.42 6.45
C VAL A 18 2.96 14.43 6.92
N LYS A 19 3.42 13.34 7.55
CA LYS A 19 4.80 13.19 8.04
C LYS A 19 5.81 13.25 6.89
N TRP A 20 5.51 12.60 5.77
CA TRP A 20 6.36 12.64 4.59
C TRP A 20 6.49 14.07 4.05
N HIS A 21 5.39 14.82 3.92
CA HIS A 21 5.43 16.19 3.46
C HIS A 21 6.26 17.08 4.40
N GLN A 22 5.99 17.01 5.72
CA GLN A 22 6.72 17.79 6.74
C GLN A 22 8.23 17.48 6.77
N ALA A 23 8.63 16.24 6.49
CA ALA A 23 10.04 15.86 6.45
C ALA A 23 10.76 16.32 5.17
N ASN A 24 10.03 16.58 4.08
CA ASN A 24 10.61 16.86 2.76
C ASN A 24 10.30 18.27 2.24
N SER A 25 9.43 19.02 2.92
CA SER A 25 9.04 20.38 2.55
C SER A 25 8.84 21.25 3.78
N GLY A 26 9.26 22.52 3.67
CA GLY A 26 9.00 23.56 4.68
C GLY A 26 7.69 24.32 4.45
N ASP A 27 6.97 24.05 3.36
CA ASP A 27 5.69 24.69 3.05
C ASP A 27 4.48 23.89 3.56
N THR A 28 3.32 24.53 3.59
CA THR A 28 2.03 23.89 3.80
C THR A 28 1.23 24.03 2.52
N VAL A 29 0.70 22.92 2.00
CA VAL A 29 0.02 22.86 0.70
C VAL A 29 -1.20 21.98 0.76
N TYR A 30 -1.94 21.94 -0.35
CA TYR A 30 -3.02 21.01 -0.58
C TYR A 30 -2.61 19.99 -1.64
N TYR A 31 -2.96 18.74 -1.42
CA TYR A 31 -2.83 17.67 -2.42
C TYR A 31 -4.18 17.19 -2.90
N TRP A 32 -4.38 17.11 -4.21
CA TRP A 32 -5.51 16.37 -4.77
C TRP A 32 -5.40 14.89 -4.42
N LEU A 33 -6.51 14.33 -3.94
CA LEU A 33 -6.71 12.89 -3.77
C LEU A 33 -7.54 12.36 -4.94
N ALA A 34 -7.62 11.05 -5.08
CA ALA A 34 -8.40 10.37 -6.11
C ALA A 34 -9.93 10.45 -5.89
N GLY A 35 -10.41 11.23 -4.92
CA GLY A 35 -11.82 11.22 -4.51
C GLY A 35 -12.66 12.24 -5.27
N ARG A 36 -13.90 11.86 -5.60
CA ARG A 36 -14.93 12.75 -6.16
C ARG A 36 -16.31 12.40 -5.61
N ASN A 37 -17.22 13.36 -5.65
CA ASN A 37 -18.62 13.08 -5.31
C ASN A 37 -19.29 12.16 -6.35
N VAL A 38 -20.27 11.39 -5.89
CA VAL A 38 -21.01 10.43 -6.73
C VAL A 38 -22.02 11.19 -7.59
N PHE A 39 -22.80 12.07 -6.98
CA PHE A 39 -23.76 12.94 -7.66
C PHE A 39 -23.48 14.41 -7.34
N VAL A 40 -23.78 15.29 -8.30
CA VAL A 40 -23.69 16.74 -8.10
C VAL A 40 -24.58 17.16 -6.92
N ASP A 41 -24.07 18.06 -6.08
CA ASP A 41 -24.74 18.58 -4.87
C ASP A 41 -25.06 17.51 -3.78
N ASP A 42 -24.44 16.32 -3.82
CA ASP A 42 -24.44 15.38 -2.70
C ASP A 42 -23.15 15.45 -1.87
N SER A 43 -23.17 14.84 -0.68
CA SER A 43 -22.00 14.70 0.21
C SER A 43 -21.44 13.27 0.18
N ILE A 44 -21.72 12.50 -0.87
CA ILE A 44 -21.33 11.10 -0.98
C ILE A 44 -20.12 11.03 -1.91
N PHE A 45 -19.02 10.50 -1.42
CA PHE A 45 -17.77 10.43 -2.18
C PHE A 45 -17.36 8.99 -2.47
N GLN A 46 -16.72 8.81 -3.62
CA GLN A 46 -16.07 7.58 -4.05
C GLN A 46 -14.68 7.89 -4.60
N TRP A 47 -13.82 6.88 -4.64
CA TRP A 47 -12.56 6.97 -5.35
C TRP A 47 -12.78 6.89 -6.87
N THR A 48 -11.82 7.38 -7.66
CA THR A 48 -11.88 7.41 -9.13
C THR A 48 -11.88 6.01 -9.76
N ASP A 49 -11.43 4.99 -9.03
CA ASP A 49 -11.52 3.58 -9.43
C ASP A 49 -12.91 2.94 -9.17
N GLY A 50 -13.83 3.70 -8.57
CA GLY A 50 -15.18 3.23 -8.23
C GLY A 50 -15.32 2.63 -6.84
N SER A 51 -14.22 2.44 -6.10
CA SER A 51 -14.28 1.94 -4.73
C SER A 51 -14.87 2.98 -3.76
N PRO A 52 -15.59 2.55 -2.71
CA PRO A 52 -16.19 3.47 -1.75
C PRO A 52 -15.12 4.12 -0.85
N VAL A 53 -15.38 5.35 -0.40
CA VAL A 53 -14.58 6.00 0.64
C VAL A 53 -14.95 5.39 2.00
N ALA A 54 -14.13 4.45 2.48
CA ALA A 54 -14.34 3.77 3.77
C ALA A 54 -13.70 4.49 4.97
N TYR A 55 -12.61 5.21 4.72
CA TYR A 55 -11.95 6.10 5.68
C TYR A 55 -12.12 7.54 5.21
N ALA A 56 -12.42 8.45 6.14
CA ALA A 56 -12.50 9.87 5.85
C ALA A 56 -11.88 10.70 6.98
N ASN A 57 -11.20 11.77 6.60
CA ASN A 57 -10.63 12.73 7.54
C ASN A 57 -11.07 14.16 7.21
N TRP A 58 -12.37 14.35 6.97
CA TRP A 58 -12.95 15.66 6.66
C TRP A 58 -12.64 16.69 7.74
N MET A 59 -12.30 17.92 7.32
CA MET A 59 -12.21 19.05 8.24
C MET A 59 -13.59 19.30 8.88
N ASN A 60 -13.62 19.86 10.08
CA ASN A 60 -14.90 20.24 10.70
C ASN A 60 -15.70 21.19 9.80
N GLY A 61 -16.92 20.77 9.43
CA GLY A 61 -17.79 21.50 8.50
C GLY A 61 -17.70 21.04 7.05
N GLU A 62 -16.81 20.09 6.73
CA GLU A 62 -16.69 19.42 5.44
C GLU A 62 -17.36 18.03 5.48
N PRO A 63 -17.78 17.47 4.33
CA PRO A 63 -17.85 18.15 3.03
C PRO A 63 -19.03 19.14 2.99
N ASN A 64 -18.82 20.32 2.42
CA ASN A 64 -19.82 21.40 2.30
C ASN A 64 -20.24 21.68 0.86
N THR A 65 -20.40 20.61 0.07
CA THR A 65 -20.66 20.51 -1.39
C THR A 65 -21.74 21.42 -2.02
N PHE A 66 -22.39 22.32 -1.27
CA PHE A 66 -23.37 23.29 -1.74
C PHE A 66 -22.80 24.18 -2.87
N ASN A 67 -23.40 24.06 -4.06
CA ASN A 67 -23.13 24.83 -5.29
C ASN A 67 -21.99 24.32 -6.19
N HIS A 68 -21.49 23.11 -5.98
CA HIS A 68 -20.48 22.50 -6.85
C HIS A 68 -21.15 21.92 -8.11
N LYS A 69 -21.71 22.79 -8.97
CA LYS A 69 -22.52 22.41 -10.15
C LYS A 69 -21.83 21.46 -11.13
N SER A 70 -20.50 21.40 -11.10
CA SER A 70 -19.66 20.54 -11.95
C SER A 70 -19.06 19.34 -11.21
N GLY A 71 -19.50 19.06 -9.98
CA GLY A 71 -18.93 18.06 -9.09
C GLY A 71 -17.84 18.61 -8.17
N ALA A 72 -17.60 17.86 -7.09
CA ALA A 72 -16.62 18.15 -6.06
C ALA A 72 -15.56 17.05 -5.99
N CYS A 73 -14.31 17.45 -5.81
CA CYS A 73 -13.13 16.60 -5.70
C CYS A 73 -12.48 16.79 -4.33
N ILE A 74 -11.82 15.76 -3.83
CA ILE A 74 -11.21 15.77 -2.50
C ILE A 74 -9.78 16.29 -2.59
N ASN A 75 -9.43 17.24 -1.73
CA ASN A 75 -8.05 17.63 -1.48
C ASN A 75 -7.72 17.52 0.01
N MET A 76 -6.45 17.29 0.33
CA MET A 76 -5.95 17.15 1.70
C MET A 76 -5.01 18.31 2.03
N TRP A 77 -5.23 18.95 3.18
CA TRP A 77 -4.35 19.97 3.72
C TRP A 77 -3.17 19.35 4.48
N THR A 78 -1.93 19.63 4.10
CA THR A 78 -0.75 18.94 4.69
C THR A 78 -0.42 19.37 6.12
N HIS A 79 -1.04 20.42 6.64
CA HIS A 79 -0.81 20.86 8.02
C HIS A 79 -1.43 19.90 9.04
N THR A 80 -2.71 19.55 8.85
CA THR A 80 -3.48 18.70 9.75
C THR A 80 -3.78 17.32 9.15
N GLY A 81 -3.65 17.18 7.83
CA GLY A 81 -4.09 16.00 7.09
C GLY A 81 -5.59 15.96 6.85
N GLU A 82 -6.33 17.03 7.18
CA GLU A 82 -7.78 17.09 7.00
C GLU A 82 -8.17 17.35 5.55
N TRP A 83 -9.34 16.85 5.17
CA TRP A 83 -9.84 16.85 3.80
C TRP A 83 -10.87 17.95 3.61
N HIS A 84 -10.88 18.52 2.41
CA HIS A 84 -11.88 19.45 1.93
C HIS A 84 -12.42 18.93 0.61
N ASP A 85 -13.69 19.23 0.33
CA ASP A 85 -14.17 19.13 -1.03
C ASP A 85 -13.98 20.46 -1.76
N TYR A 86 -13.74 20.38 -3.07
CA TYR A 86 -13.44 21.57 -3.88
C TYR A 86 -13.81 21.35 -5.34
N TYR A 87 -13.98 22.43 -6.11
CA TYR A 87 -14.24 22.33 -7.55
C TYR A 87 -13.14 21.53 -8.26
N CYS A 88 -13.52 20.47 -8.97
CA CYS A 88 -12.57 19.59 -9.66
C CYS A 88 -11.74 20.30 -10.75
N SER A 89 -12.25 21.39 -11.33
CA SER A 89 -11.51 22.24 -12.27
C SER A 89 -10.31 22.96 -11.62
N GLY A 90 -10.30 23.00 -10.29
CA GLY A 90 -9.16 23.32 -9.45
C GLY A 90 -8.74 24.79 -9.36
N TYR A 91 -7.78 25.02 -8.47
CA TYR A 91 -6.99 26.24 -8.35
C TYR A 91 -5.52 25.90 -8.66
N PRO A 92 -4.72 26.84 -9.19
CA PRO A 92 -3.34 26.59 -9.61
C PRO A 92 -2.38 26.21 -8.46
N TYR A 93 -2.82 26.29 -7.21
CA TYR A 93 -1.98 26.07 -6.02
C TYR A 93 -2.12 24.66 -5.39
N ILE A 94 -3.09 23.85 -5.84
CA ILE A 94 -3.27 22.49 -5.34
C ILE A 94 -2.38 21.55 -6.15
N ARG A 95 -1.49 20.83 -5.45
CA ARG A 95 -0.53 19.91 -6.06
C ARG A 95 -1.16 18.53 -6.26
N GLN A 96 -0.58 17.70 -7.11
CA GLN A 96 -1.04 16.34 -7.32
C GLN A 96 -0.15 15.35 -6.57
N LEU A 97 -0.76 14.40 -5.87
CA LEU A 97 -0.07 13.31 -5.20
C LEU A 97 -0.46 11.98 -5.85
N CYS A 98 0.54 11.18 -6.19
CA CYS A 98 0.36 9.88 -6.80
C CYS A 98 0.84 8.77 -5.86
N GLU A 99 0.15 7.64 -5.89
CA GLU A 99 0.57 6.40 -5.24
C GLU A 99 1.05 5.38 -6.27
N LYS A 100 1.89 4.46 -5.80
CA LYS A 100 2.30 3.30 -6.56
C LYS A 100 2.51 2.14 -5.61
N LYS A 101 1.91 0.99 -5.94
CA LYS A 101 2.18 -0.24 -5.18
C LYS A 101 3.65 -0.60 -5.30
N ILE A 102 4.28 -0.90 -4.16
CA ILE A 102 5.63 -1.43 -4.12
C ILE A 102 5.61 -2.82 -4.77
N ASP A 103 6.42 -3.00 -5.82
CA ASP A 103 6.62 -4.32 -6.41
C ASP A 103 7.65 -5.09 -5.56
N CYS A 104 7.13 -5.89 -4.64
CA CYS A 104 7.96 -6.66 -3.72
C CYS A 104 8.72 -7.80 -4.43
N THR A 105 8.31 -8.22 -5.63
CA THR A 105 8.99 -9.32 -6.35
C THR A 105 10.39 -8.94 -6.83
N VAL A 106 10.61 -7.64 -7.08
CA VAL A 106 11.91 -7.13 -7.50
C VAL A 106 12.78 -6.67 -6.32
N LEU A 107 12.26 -6.70 -5.08
CA LEU A 107 12.97 -6.19 -3.91
C LEU A 107 14.29 -6.93 -3.67
N LYS A 108 14.31 -8.26 -3.85
CA LYS A 108 15.52 -9.08 -3.72
C LYS A 108 16.65 -8.68 -4.70
N LYS A 109 16.30 -8.02 -5.81
CA LYS A 109 17.25 -7.55 -6.84
C LYS A 109 17.77 -6.14 -6.57
N GLN A 110 17.22 -5.43 -5.59
CA GLN A 110 17.65 -4.07 -5.21
C GLN A 110 18.84 -4.12 -4.26
N ASP A 111 19.49 -2.98 -4.09
CA ASP A 111 20.57 -2.76 -3.11
C ASP A 111 20.06 -2.94 -1.66
N GLU A 112 20.99 -3.08 -0.73
CA GLU A 112 20.69 -3.33 0.69
C GLU A 112 19.89 -2.20 1.35
N GLU A 113 20.18 -0.94 1.01
CA GLU A 113 19.48 0.21 1.57
C GLU A 113 18.01 0.21 1.14
N THR A 114 17.75 0.05 -0.16
CA THR A 114 16.40 -0.07 -0.72
C THR A 114 15.66 -1.26 -0.11
N ARG A 115 16.33 -2.42 0.03
CA ARG A 115 15.73 -3.61 0.65
C ARG A 115 15.30 -3.35 2.10
N ASN A 116 16.16 -2.75 2.90
CA ASN A 116 15.88 -2.47 4.31
C ASN A 116 14.77 -1.41 4.46
N LYS A 117 14.71 -0.44 3.55
CA LYS A 117 13.67 0.60 3.55
C LYS A 117 12.28 0.03 3.29
N PHE A 118 12.17 -0.92 2.37
CA PHE A 118 10.86 -1.43 1.93
C PHE A 118 10.50 -2.82 2.49
N SER A 119 11.41 -3.50 3.20
CA SER A 119 11.18 -4.84 3.77
C SER A 119 9.92 -4.90 4.62
N ASN A 120 9.75 -3.94 5.56
CA ASN A 120 8.61 -3.90 6.47
C ASN A 120 7.25 -3.77 5.75
N TYR A 121 7.23 -3.16 4.56
CA TYR A 121 6.00 -3.06 3.75
C TYR A 121 5.74 -4.37 3.01
N CYS A 122 6.78 -4.96 2.42
CA CYS A 122 6.67 -6.24 1.71
C CYS A 122 6.40 -7.43 2.63
N GLU A 123 6.83 -7.38 3.89
CA GLU A 123 6.54 -8.43 4.87
C GLU A 123 5.05 -8.54 5.21
N LYS A 124 4.29 -7.45 5.02
CA LYS A 124 2.84 -7.39 5.16
C LYS A 124 2.10 -7.79 3.88
N ASP A 125 2.79 -7.82 2.73
CA ASP A 125 2.21 -8.28 1.47
C ASP A 125 2.14 -9.81 1.47
N ILE A 126 0.91 -10.34 1.49
CA ILE A 126 0.64 -11.78 1.58
C ILE A 126 1.21 -12.51 0.36
N GLU A 127 1.07 -11.94 -0.83
CA GLU A 127 1.54 -12.56 -2.08
C GLU A 127 3.07 -12.70 -2.06
N TYR A 128 3.78 -11.67 -1.61
CA TYR A 128 5.22 -11.72 -1.41
C TYR A 128 5.63 -12.83 -0.43
N ARG A 129 4.96 -12.94 0.72
CA ARG A 129 5.26 -13.97 1.73
C ARG A 129 4.96 -15.38 1.24
N VAL A 130 3.87 -15.55 0.52
CA VAL A 130 3.50 -16.84 -0.09
C VAL A 130 4.54 -17.25 -1.13
N ASN A 131 4.97 -16.32 -1.99
CA ASN A 131 6.03 -16.59 -2.97
C ASN A 131 7.36 -16.94 -2.29
N GLU A 132 7.72 -16.27 -1.19
CA GLU A 132 8.92 -16.60 -0.43
C GLU A 132 8.87 -18.03 0.16
N ILE A 133 7.71 -18.46 0.65
CA ILE A 133 7.49 -19.82 1.16
C ILE A 133 7.60 -20.84 0.03
N TYR A 134 7.00 -20.57 -1.13
CA TYR A 134 7.08 -21.45 -2.29
C TYR A 134 8.52 -21.69 -2.74
N GLU A 135 9.34 -20.64 -2.82
CA GLU A 135 10.77 -20.75 -3.17
C GLU A 135 11.54 -21.61 -2.16
N LYS A 136 11.25 -21.47 -0.85
CA LYS A 136 11.87 -22.31 0.19
C LYS A 136 11.45 -23.77 0.09
N ILE A 137 10.17 -24.03 -0.20
CA ILE A 137 9.65 -25.39 -0.41
C ILE A 137 10.30 -26.01 -1.65
N ASP A 138 10.43 -25.27 -2.75
CA ASP A 138 11.07 -25.77 -3.98
C ASP A 138 12.56 -26.09 -3.76
N ALA A 139 13.29 -25.21 -3.08
CA ALA A 139 14.67 -25.46 -2.70
C ALA A 139 14.82 -26.71 -1.81
N LEU A 140 13.91 -26.89 -0.85
CA LEU A 140 13.88 -28.07 0.01
C LEU A 140 13.58 -29.34 -0.79
N LYS A 141 12.62 -29.30 -1.73
CA LYS A 141 12.31 -30.42 -2.62
C LYS A 141 13.51 -30.82 -3.46
N LYS A 142 14.21 -29.84 -4.05
CA LYS A 142 15.44 -30.07 -4.83
C LYS A 142 16.55 -30.69 -3.97
N PHE A 143 16.73 -30.20 -2.74
CA PHE A 143 17.66 -30.80 -1.78
C PHE A 143 17.29 -32.25 -1.47
N MET A 144 16.03 -32.52 -1.14
CA MET A 144 15.56 -33.87 -0.86
C MET A 144 15.77 -34.82 -2.03
N TYR A 145 15.41 -34.39 -3.25
CA TYR A 145 15.60 -35.18 -4.45
C TYR A 145 17.08 -35.50 -4.70
N LYS A 146 17.96 -34.51 -4.53
CA LYS A 146 19.40 -34.68 -4.72
C LYS A 146 20.02 -35.77 -3.84
N TYR A 147 19.58 -35.89 -2.59
CA TYR A 147 20.19 -36.81 -1.62
C TYR A 147 19.41 -38.11 -1.41
N PHE A 148 18.10 -38.10 -1.63
CA PHE A 148 17.22 -39.24 -1.35
C PHE A 148 16.52 -39.79 -2.59
N GLY A 149 16.60 -39.11 -3.74
CA GLY A 149 15.88 -39.46 -4.96
C GLY A 149 14.37 -39.29 -4.80
N GLU A 150 13.59 -40.04 -5.58
CA GLU A 150 12.12 -40.02 -5.52
C GLU A 150 11.53 -40.87 -4.39
N ASP A 151 12.34 -41.58 -3.59
CA ASP A 151 11.84 -42.47 -2.53
C ASP A 151 11.63 -41.70 -1.21
N PRO A 152 10.38 -41.37 -0.83
CA PRO A 152 10.09 -40.65 0.40
C PRO A 152 10.45 -41.45 1.67
N ASN A 153 10.65 -42.77 1.58
CA ASN A 153 10.96 -43.59 2.74
C ASN A 153 12.42 -43.49 3.18
N LYS A 154 13.35 -43.15 2.28
CA LYS A 154 14.77 -42.97 2.64
C LYS A 154 14.98 -41.87 3.66
N LEU A 155 14.33 -40.72 3.47
CA LEU A 155 14.37 -39.62 4.44
C LEU A 155 13.72 -40.02 5.78
N ARG A 156 12.56 -40.68 5.73
CA ARG A 156 11.84 -41.12 6.92
C ARG A 156 12.66 -42.11 7.76
N ASN A 157 13.38 -43.03 7.11
CA ASN A 157 14.24 -44.01 7.78
C ASN A 157 15.48 -43.35 8.41
N LEU A 158 16.06 -42.35 7.75
CA LEU A 158 17.16 -41.54 8.32
C LEU A 158 16.73 -40.76 9.57
N LEU A 159 15.58 -40.09 9.52
CA LEU A 159 15.07 -39.33 10.67
C LEU A 159 14.76 -40.23 11.86
N LYS A 160 14.23 -41.44 11.63
CA LYS A 160 14.04 -42.46 12.67
C LYS A 160 15.36 -42.91 13.29
N ASN A 161 16.40 -43.11 12.47
CA ASN A 161 17.71 -43.53 12.96
C ASN A 161 18.41 -42.43 13.79
N ILE A 162 18.21 -41.16 13.45
CA ILE A 162 18.79 -40.01 14.19
C ILE A 162 18.12 -39.85 15.57
N THR A 163 16.81 -40.09 15.69
CA THR A 163 16.10 -40.00 16.97
C THR A 163 16.40 -41.19 17.89
N SER A 164 16.68 -42.38 17.35
CA SER A 164 17.09 -43.55 18.13
C SER A 164 18.54 -43.50 18.64
N VAL A 165 19.41 -42.65 18.09
CA VAL A 165 20.83 -42.50 18.51
C VAL A 165 21.01 -41.48 19.64
N LYS A 166 19.96 -40.75 20.02
CA LYS A 166 19.97 -39.78 21.14
C LYS A 166 19.44 -40.36 22.47
N GLN A 167 19.34 -41.69 22.59
CA GLN A 167 19.04 -42.40 23.85
C GLN A 167 20.26 -43.15 24.37
#